data_AF-A0A645CHP9-F1
#
_entry.id   AF-A0A645CHP9-F1
#
_cell.length_a   1.000
_cell.length_b   1.000
_cell.length_c   1.000
_cell.angle_alpha   90.00
_cell.angle_beta   90.00
_cell.angle_gamma   90.00
#
_symmetry.space_group_name_H-M   'P 1'
#
loop_
_entity.id
_entity.type
_entity.pdbx_description
1 polymer ?
#
loop_
_entity_poly.entity_id
_entity_poly.type
_entity_poly.pdbx_seq_one_letter_code
_entity_poly.pdbx_strand_id
1 'polypeptide(L)'
;MCLKLLLQQQPVAKDLRLISAALKMITDMERIGDQAADIAEISIFLSQAPYVKTPEHIPQMAAATAKMVTESIDAFVKQDLELANKVIADDDAVDRLFDAVKGDLIKLMSADSSNSSQAIDLLMIAKYLERIGDHATNIAEWVVFSITGKHEDAAGTEG
;
A
#
# COMPACT_ATOMS: atom_id res chain seq x y z
N MET A 1 -5.30 4.13 -23.16
CA MET A 1 -6.64 3.54 -23.40
C MET A 1 -7.76 4.41 -22.83
N CYS A 2 -7.71 4.77 -21.54
CA CYS A 2 -8.68 5.64 -20.88
C CYS A 2 -8.91 7.01 -21.54
N LEU A 3 -7.85 7.72 -21.92
CA LEU A 3 -7.96 9.03 -22.60
C LEU A 3 -8.69 8.93 -23.97
N LYS A 4 -8.54 7.81 -24.67
CA LYS A 4 -9.22 7.56 -25.95
C LYS A 4 -10.72 7.38 -25.76
N LEU A 5 -11.16 6.71 -24.68
CA LEU A 5 -12.58 6.56 -24.34
C LEU A 5 -13.21 7.91 -23.99
N LEU A 6 -12.53 8.75 -23.19
CA LEU A 6 -13.00 10.10 -22.85
C LEU A 6 -13.19 10.98 -24.09
N LEU A 7 -12.22 10.95 -25.01
CA LEU A 7 -12.21 11.83 -26.18
C LEU A 7 -13.13 11.36 -27.32
N GLN A 8 -13.42 10.05 -27.42
CA GLN A 8 -14.14 9.50 -28.58
C GLN A 8 -15.59 9.05 -28.28
N GLN A 9 -15.94 8.78 -27.01
CA GLN A 9 -17.21 8.10 -26.69
C GLN A 9 -18.18 8.95 -25.86
N GLN A 10 -17.84 10.20 -25.49
CA GLN A 10 -18.64 11.06 -24.58
C GLN A 10 -19.31 10.27 -23.44
N PRO A 11 -18.52 9.61 -22.57
CA PRO A 11 -19.04 8.72 -21.55
C PRO A 11 -20.01 9.43 -20.61
N VAL A 12 -21.09 8.75 -20.24
CA VAL A 12 -22.04 9.25 -19.24
C VAL A 12 -21.40 9.23 -17.84
N ALA A 13 -22.00 9.92 -16.87
CA ALA A 13 -21.39 10.18 -15.56
C ALA A 13 -20.79 8.94 -14.85
N LYS A 14 -21.43 7.76 -14.95
CA LYS A 14 -20.92 6.51 -14.36
C LYS A 14 -19.63 6.03 -15.05
N ASP A 15 -19.62 6.03 -16.38
CA ASP A 15 -18.46 5.60 -17.17
C ASP A 15 -17.28 6.57 -16.97
N LEU A 16 -17.57 7.86 -16.83
CA LEU A 16 -16.56 8.87 -16.54
C LEU A 16 -15.89 8.65 -15.17
N ARG A 17 -16.68 8.29 -14.13
CA ARG A 17 -16.11 7.96 -12.81
C ARG A 17 -15.25 6.71 -12.86
N LEU A 18 -15.71 5.66 -13.53
CA LEU A 18 -14.94 4.43 -13.67
C LEU A 18 -13.60 4.65 -14.38
N ILE A 19 -13.62 5.40 -15.49
CA ILE A 19 -12.40 5.74 -16.24
C ILE A 19 -11.46 6.63 -15.40
N SER A 20 -12.01 7.58 -14.64
CA SER A 20 -11.23 8.46 -13.77
C SER A 20 -10.57 7.69 -12.62
N ALA A 21 -11.31 6.81 -11.96
CA ALA A 21 -10.79 5.93 -10.91
C ALA A 21 -9.65 5.05 -11.46
N ALA A 22 -9.87 4.41 -12.61
CA ALA A 22 -8.84 3.60 -13.26
C ALA A 22 -7.55 4.40 -13.58
N LEU A 23 -7.69 5.64 -14.03
CA LEU A 23 -6.53 6.51 -14.30
C LEU A 23 -5.74 6.86 -13.04
N LYS A 24 -6.42 7.06 -11.91
CA LYS A 24 -5.78 7.37 -10.63
C LYS A 24 -5.08 6.16 -10.03
N MET A 25 -5.75 5.02 -10.03
CA MET A 25 -5.21 3.75 -9.52
C MET A 25 -3.92 3.30 -10.23
N ILE A 26 -3.73 3.65 -11.51
CA ILE A 26 -2.49 3.33 -12.24
C ILE A 26 -1.27 3.95 -11.54
N THR A 27 -1.39 5.17 -11.02
CA THR A 27 -0.30 5.83 -10.30
C THR A 27 -0.01 5.10 -8.99
N ASP A 28 -1.03 4.74 -8.21
CA ASP A 28 -0.83 3.97 -6.98
C ASP A 28 -0.19 2.60 -7.25
N MET A 29 -0.60 1.91 -8.32
CA MET A 29 0.02 0.64 -8.74
C MET A 29 1.49 0.79 -9.14
N GLU A 30 1.86 1.89 -9.81
CA GLU A 30 3.27 2.19 -10.11
C GLU A 30 4.07 2.37 -8.82
N ARG A 31 3.55 3.15 -7.86
CA ARG A 31 4.21 3.35 -6.56
C ARG A 31 4.38 2.07 -5.75
N ILE A 32 3.40 1.17 -5.80
CA ILE A 32 3.52 -0.17 -5.19
C ILE A 32 4.68 -0.94 -5.82
N GLY A 33 4.79 -0.88 -7.15
CA GLY A 33 5.88 -1.52 -7.89
C GLY A 33 7.26 -0.98 -7.51
N ASP A 34 7.41 0.35 -7.42
CA ASP A 34 8.65 1.01 -7.01
C ASP A 34 9.07 0.56 -5.60
N GLN A 35 8.15 0.60 -4.64
CA GLN A 35 8.42 0.23 -3.25
C GLN A 35 8.75 -1.26 -3.10
N ALA A 36 8.09 -2.12 -3.88
CA ALA A 36 8.42 -3.54 -3.93
C ALA A 36 9.83 -3.78 -4.50
N ALA A 37 10.26 -2.99 -5.49
CA ALA A 37 11.63 -3.04 -6.02
C ALA A 37 12.66 -2.59 -4.97
N ASP A 38 12.39 -1.51 -4.24
CA ASP A 38 13.26 -1.04 -3.14
C ASP A 38 13.40 -2.10 -2.03
N ILE A 39 12.31 -2.77 -1.65
CA ILE A 39 12.33 -3.88 -0.69
C ILE A 39 13.21 -5.03 -1.21
N ALA A 40 13.10 -5.37 -2.50
CA ALA A 40 13.88 -6.44 -3.10
C ALA A 40 15.38 -6.11 -3.09
N GLU A 41 15.76 -4.87 -3.40
CA GLU A 41 17.16 -4.41 -3.36
C GLU A 41 17.75 -4.51 -1.95
N ILE A 42 17.03 -4.01 -0.94
CA ILE A 42 17.47 -4.10 0.47
C ILE A 42 17.54 -5.57 0.92
N SER A 43 16.59 -6.41 0.51
CA SER A 43 16.57 -7.83 0.86
C SER A 43 17.79 -8.57 0.31
N ILE A 44 18.21 -8.26 -0.93
CA ILE A 44 19.43 -8.81 -1.53
C ILE A 44 20.66 -8.36 -0.73
N PHE A 45 20.75 -7.09 -0.37
CA PHE A 45 21.85 -6.57 0.44
C PHE A 45 21.92 -7.26 1.82
N LEU A 46 20.79 -7.36 2.52
CA LEU A 46 20.70 -8.02 3.82
C LEU A 46 21.06 -9.50 3.78
N SER A 47 20.80 -10.20 2.66
CA SER A 47 21.14 -11.62 2.50
C SER A 47 22.66 -11.92 2.54
N GLN A 48 23.51 -10.89 2.42
CA GLN A 48 24.97 -11.02 2.44
C GLN A 48 25.53 -11.24 3.85
N ALA A 49 24.72 -11.06 4.89
CA ALA A 49 25.09 -11.28 6.28
C ALA A 49 23.96 -12.01 7.03
N PRO A 50 24.27 -12.77 8.09
CA PRO A 50 23.23 -13.35 8.92
C PRO A 50 22.42 -12.26 9.61
N TYR A 51 21.12 -12.51 9.79
CA TYR A 51 20.29 -11.67 10.65
C TYR A 51 20.76 -11.76 12.10
N VAL A 52 20.88 -10.63 12.77
CA VAL A 52 21.17 -10.53 14.20
C VAL A 52 20.01 -11.13 15.01
N LYS A 53 18.78 -10.91 14.54
CA LYS A 53 17.56 -11.51 15.06
C LYS A 53 16.61 -11.78 13.90
N THR A 54 15.91 -12.92 13.93
CA THR A 54 14.84 -13.22 12.98
C THR A 54 13.75 -12.13 13.06
N PRO A 55 13.41 -11.46 11.94
CA PRO A 55 12.35 -10.46 11.94
C PRO A 55 10.99 -11.15 11.85
N GLU A 56 10.32 -11.35 12.99
CA GLU A 56 9.04 -12.10 13.05
C GLU A 56 7.86 -11.29 12.47
N HIS A 57 7.82 -9.99 12.73
CA HIS A 57 6.70 -9.12 12.33
C HIS A 57 6.76 -8.69 10.85
N ILE A 58 7.94 -8.62 10.23
CA ILE A 58 8.08 -8.19 8.82
C ILE A 58 7.37 -9.14 7.84
N PRO A 59 7.53 -10.48 7.92
CA PRO A 59 6.79 -11.41 7.07
C PRO A 59 5.27 -11.33 7.25
N GLN A 60 4.81 -11.06 8.48
CA GLN A 60 3.38 -10.87 8.76
C GLN A 60 2.85 -9.59 8.09
N MET A 61 3.62 -8.50 8.20
CA MET A 61 3.32 -7.23 7.55
C MET A 61 3.30 -7.39 6.02
N ALA A 62 4.29 -8.06 5.44
CA ALA A 62 4.34 -8.34 4.02
C ALA A 62 3.13 -9.15 3.53
N ALA A 63 2.68 -10.15 4.29
CA ALA A 63 1.50 -10.93 3.94
C ALA A 63 0.21 -10.10 4.02
N ALA A 64 0.06 -9.26 5.05
CA ALA A 64 -1.09 -8.37 5.20
C ALA A 64 -1.15 -7.33 4.07
N THR A 65 -0.04 -6.65 3.80
CA THR A 65 0.10 -5.68 2.71
C THR A 65 -0.17 -6.31 1.34
N ALA A 66 0.40 -7.49 1.04
CA ALA A 66 0.16 -8.17 -0.23
C ALA A 66 -1.31 -8.58 -0.42
N LYS A 67 -1.99 -8.96 0.68
CA LYS A 67 -3.42 -9.24 0.67
C LYS A 67 -4.22 -7.97 0.37
N MET A 68 -3.91 -6.84 1.00
CA MET A 68 -4.59 -5.55 0.73
C MET A 68 -4.49 -5.16 -0.75
N VAL A 69 -3.30 -5.26 -1.34
CA VAL A 69 -3.09 -4.98 -2.78
C VAL A 69 -3.94 -5.91 -3.65
N THR A 70 -3.99 -7.20 -3.33
CA THR A 70 -4.79 -8.16 -4.09
C THR A 70 -6.28 -7.85 -3.99
N GLU A 71 -6.76 -7.61 -2.77
CA GLU A 71 -8.17 -7.34 -2.50
C GLU A 71 -8.64 -5.99 -3.06
N SER A 72 -7.78 -4.97 -3.10
CA SER A 72 -8.13 -3.65 -3.66
C SER A 72 -8.35 -3.72 -5.17
N ILE A 73 -7.53 -4.49 -5.88
CA ILE A 73 -7.70 -4.74 -7.32
C ILE A 73 -8.92 -5.62 -7.58
N ASP A 74 -9.12 -6.66 -6.77
CA ASP A 74 -10.30 -7.51 -6.86
C ASP A 74 -11.60 -6.71 -6.65
N ALA A 75 -11.62 -5.80 -5.68
CA ALA A 75 -12.73 -4.90 -5.41
C ALA A 75 -13.06 -4.03 -6.63
N PHE A 76 -12.03 -3.51 -7.30
CA PHE A 76 -12.22 -2.73 -8.53
C PHE A 76 -12.82 -3.57 -9.66
N VAL A 77 -12.26 -4.75 -9.94
CA VAL A 77 -12.71 -5.61 -11.04
C VAL A 77 -14.14 -6.10 -10.82
N LYS A 78 -14.48 -6.46 -9.57
CA LYS A 78 -15.80 -6.98 -9.20
C LYS A 78 -16.81 -5.88 -8.90
N GLN A 79 -16.37 -4.62 -8.85
CA GLN A 79 -17.17 -3.48 -8.37
C GLN A 79 -17.77 -3.76 -6.98
N ASP A 80 -16.93 -4.30 -6.09
CA ASP A 80 -17.31 -4.76 -4.76
C ASP A 80 -17.01 -3.69 -3.71
N LEU A 81 -18.07 -3.01 -3.27
CA LEU A 81 -17.98 -1.94 -2.28
C LEU A 81 -17.62 -2.48 -0.88
N GLU A 82 -18.09 -3.67 -0.52
CA GLU A 82 -17.81 -4.24 0.80
C GLU A 82 -16.34 -4.63 0.91
N LEU A 83 -15.78 -5.25 -0.13
CA LEU A 83 -14.37 -5.59 -0.19
C LEU A 83 -13.48 -4.34 -0.16
N ALA A 84 -13.85 -3.27 -0.88
CA ALA A 84 -13.11 -2.00 -0.83
C ALA A 84 -13.05 -1.43 0.59
N ASN A 85 -14.18 -1.33 1.29
CA ASN A 85 -14.21 -0.84 2.67
C ASN A 85 -13.42 -1.75 3.62
N LYS A 86 -13.43 -3.07 3.37
CA LYS A 86 -12.64 -4.02 4.14
C LYS A 86 -11.13 -3.78 3.95
N VAL A 87 -10.66 -3.45 2.74
CA VAL A 87 -9.25 -3.11 2.50
C VAL A 87 -8.85 -1.86 3.29
N ILE A 88 -9.68 -0.81 3.25
CA ILE A 88 -9.44 0.43 4.00
C ILE A 88 -9.31 0.12 5.50
N ALA A 89 -10.16 -0.76 6.05
CA ALA A 89 -10.08 -1.16 7.44
C ALA A 89 -8.92 -2.12 7.78
N ASP A 90 -8.40 -2.87 6.80
CA ASP A 90 -7.27 -3.79 7.02
C ASP A 90 -5.93 -3.02 7.21
N ASP A 91 -5.86 -1.74 6.81
CA ASP A 91 -4.68 -0.86 6.95
C ASP A 91 -4.25 -0.69 8.41
N ASP A 92 -5.21 -0.57 9.32
CA ASP A 92 -5.02 -0.57 10.77
C ASP A 92 -4.14 -1.74 11.26
N ALA A 93 -4.20 -2.90 10.59
CA ALA A 93 -3.38 -4.05 10.95
C ALA A 93 -1.93 -3.89 10.49
N VAL A 94 -1.70 -3.27 9.33
CA VAL A 94 -0.37 -2.94 8.80
C VAL A 94 0.30 -1.90 9.69
N ASP A 95 -0.42 -0.86 10.11
CA ASP A 95 0.06 0.16 11.06
C ASP A 95 0.52 -0.43 12.39
N ARG A 96 -0.29 -1.31 12.98
CA ARG A 96 0.08 -2.01 14.22
C ARG A 96 1.33 -2.88 14.06
N LEU A 97 1.49 -3.52 12.89
CA LEU A 97 2.67 -4.32 12.59
C LEU A 97 3.91 -3.44 12.38
N PHE A 98 3.75 -2.28 11.74
CA PHE A 98 4.83 -1.30 11.60
C PHE A 98 5.35 -0.84 12.97
N ASP A 99 4.45 -0.48 13.89
CA ASP A 99 4.82 -0.10 15.25
C ASP A 99 5.49 -1.23 16.03
N ALA A 100 5.04 -2.47 15.85
CA ALA A 100 5.68 -3.64 16.45
C ALA A 100 7.11 -3.86 15.93
N VAL A 101 7.32 -3.75 14.60
CA VAL A 101 8.65 -3.81 13.98
C VAL A 101 9.54 -2.71 14.55
N LYS A 102 9.06 -1.46 14.60
CA LYS A 102 9.80 -0.33 15.15
C LYS A 102 10.22 -0.58 16.60
N GLY A 103 9.33 -1.11 17.43
CA GLY A 103 9.63 -1.49 18.80
C GLY A 103 10.72 -2.57 18.93
N ASP A 104 10.70 -3.58 18.07
CA ASP A 104 11.74 -4.62 18.02
C ASP A 104 13.10 -4.07 17.62
N LEU A 105 13.14 -3.18 16.62
CA LEU A 105 14.37 -2.56 16.13
C LEU A 105 14.99 -1.61 17.16
N ILE A 106 14.18 -0.84 17.90
CA ILE A 106 14.66 -0.01 19.02
C ILE A 106 15.33 -0.88 20.09
N LYS A 107 14.73 -2.02 20.45
CA LYS A 107 15.33 -2.96 21.42
C LYS A 107 16.64 -3.54 20.89
N LEU A 108 16.69 -3.89 19.61
CA LEU A 108 17.89 -4.43 18.95
C LEU A 108 19.06 -3.44 18.99
N MET A 109 18.81 -2.18 18.65
CA MET A 109 19.81 -1.10 18.68
C MET A 109 20.25 -0.74 20.09
N SER A 110 19.32 -0.78 21.06
CA SER A 110 19.63 -0.49 22.47
C SER A 110 20.47 -1.58 23.12
N ALA A 111 20.34 -2.83 22.68
CA ALA A 111 21.12 -3.96 23.19
C ALA A 111 22.57 -3.94 22.69
N ASP A 112 22.78 -3.60 21.42
CA ASP A 112 24.12 -3.39 20.85
C ASP A 112 24.04 -2.45 19.64
N SER A 113 24.74 -1.30 19.75
CA SER A 113 24.82 -0.28 18.71
C SER A 113 25.44 -0.76 17.39
N SER A 114 26.23 -1.85 17.42
CA SER A 114 26.81 -2.45 16.20
C SER A 114 25.73 -2.96 15.23
N ASN A 115 24.51 -3.22 15.73
CA ASN A 115 23.36 -3.68 14.94
C ASN A 115 22.63 -2.55 14.20
N SER A 116 23.02 -1.29 14.38
CA SER A 116 22.27 -0.14 13.88
C SER A 116 22.07 -0.14 12.37
N SER A 117 23.07 -0.57 11.60
CA SER A 117 22.96 -0.62 10.13
C SER A 117 21.85 -1.58 9.70
N GLN A 118 21.90 -2.83 10.16
CA GLN A 118 20.89 -3.84 9.83
C GLN A 118 19.50 -3.44 10.35
N ALA A 119 19.43 -2.77 11.51
CA ALA A 119 18.17 -2.26 12.04
C ALA A 119 17.55 -1.18 11.15
N ILE A 120 18.36 -0.27 10.61
CA ILE A 120 17.90 0.78 9.68
C ILE A 120 17.38 0.15 8.38
N ASP A 121 18.10 -0.82 7.81
CA ASP A 121 17.68 -1.51 6.58
C ASP A 121 16.33 -2.24 6.77
N LEU A 122 16.15 -2.92 7.91
CA LEU A 122 14.88 -3.56 8.26
C LEU A 122 13.74 -2.54 8.50
N LEU A 123 14.05 -1.38 9.08
CA LEU A 123 13.09 -0.28 9.24
C LEU A 123 12.64 0.26 7.88
N MET A 124 13.55 0.39 6.92
CA MET A 124 13.23 0.83 5.56
C MET A 124 12.30 -0.16 4.86
N ILE A 125 12.54 -1.47 4.98
CA ILE A 125 11.61 -2.50 4.48
C ILE A 125 10.23 -2.33 5.09
N ALA A 126 10.13 -2.18 6.41
CA ALA A 126 8.85 -1.97 7.09
C ALA A 126 8.15 -0.69 6.63
N LYS A 127 8.90 0.40 6.42
CA LYS A 127 8.33 1.65 5.92
C LYS A 127 7.81 1.51 4.49
N TYR A 128 8.50 0.78 3.62
CA TYR A 128 8.00 0.52 2.26
C TYR A 128 6.76 -0.38 2.26
N LEU A 129 6.67 -1.36 3.16
CA LEU A 129 5.46 -2.16 3.33
C LEU A 129 4.26 -1.33 3.80
N GLU A 130 4.46 -0.37 4.71
CA GLU A 130 3.40 0.56 5.13
C GLU A 130 2.94 1.42 3.95
N ARG A 131 3.87 2.00 3.19
CA ARG A 131 3.50 2.80 2.01
C ARG A 131 2.77 2.00 0.94
N ILE A 132 3.07 0.71 0.77
CA ILE A 132 2.32 -0.17 -0.13
C ILE A 132 0.88 -0.35 0.41
N GLY A 133 0.72 -0.44 1.74
CA GLY A 133 -0.58 -0.44 2.42
C GLY A 133 -1.38 0.83 2.10
N ASP A 134 -0.78 2.00 2.29
CA ASP A 134 -1.39 3.30 1.94
C ASP A 134 -1.89 3.33 0.49
N HIS A 135 -1.06 2.89 -0.46
CA HIS A 135 -1.45 2.86 -1.87
C HIS A 135 -2.56 1.84 -2.16
N ALA A 136 -2.61 0.72 -1.44
CA ALA A 136 -3.72 -0.23 -1.54
C ALA A 136 -5.03 0.37 -1.00
N THR A 137 -4.95 1.15 0.08
CA THR A 137 -6.07 1.92 0.65
C THR A 137 -6.58 2.96 -0.34
N ASN A 138 -5.70 3.78 -0.93
CA ASN A 138 -6.05 4.73 -2.00
C ASN A 138 -6.78 4.05 -3.17
N ILE A 139 -6.28 2.89 -3.61
CA ILE A 139 -6.94 2.11 -4.67
C ILE A 139 -8.36 1.75 -4.25
N ALA A 140 -8.56 1.26 -3.03
CA ALA A 140 -9.89 0.93 -2.52
C ALA A 140 -10.82 2.15 -2.41
N GLU A 141 -10.32 3.31 -2.02
CA GLU A 141 -11.08 4.57 -2.02
C GLU A 141 -11.52 4.98 -3.43
N TRP A 142 -10.66 4.80 -4.44
CA TRP A 142 -11.04 5.00 -5.84
C TRP A 142 -12.13 4.04 -6.29
N VAL A 143 -12.16 2.81 -5.78
CA VAL A 143 -13.28 1.86 -6.00
C VAL A 143 -14.57 2.42 -5.39
N VAL A 144 -14.54 2.85 -4.13
CA VAL A 144 -15.68 3.48 -3.44
C VAL A 144 -16.22 4.66 -4.25
N PHE A 145 -15.33 5.54 -4.73
CA PHE A 145 -15.70 6.67 -5.58
C PHE A 145 -16.33 6.23 -6.91
N SER A 146 -15.76 5.22 -7.57
CA SER A 146 -16.29 4.75 -8.86
C SER A 146 -17.75 4.27 -8.75
N ILE A 147 -18.08 3.60 -7.63
CA ILE A 147 -19.40 3.02 -7.35
C ILE A 147 -20.37 4.09 -6.85
N THR A 148 -19.96 4.84 -5.82
CA THR A 148 -20.85 5.72 -5.04
C THR A 148 -20.85 7.17 -5.50
N GLY A 149 -19.80 7.60 -6.21
CA GLY A 149 -19.53 9.00 -6.53
C GLY A 149 -19.01 9.84 -5.37
N LYS A 150 -18.70 9.24 -4.22
CA LYS A 150 -18.12 9.92 -3.05
C LYS A 150 -16.68 9.46 -2.86
N HIS A 151 -15.79 10.41 -2.62
CA HIS A 151 -14.40 10.17 -2.23
C HIS A 151 -14.17 10.91 -0.91
N GLU A 152 -13.51 10.31 0.07
CA GLU A 152 -13.34 10.93 1.39
C GLU A 152 -12.57 12.27 1.30
N ASP A 153 -11.59 12.37 0.41
CA ASP A 153 -10.87 13.64 0.12
C ASP A 153 -11.67 14.75 -0.60
N ALA A 154 -12.89 14.49 -1.09
CA ALA A 154 -13.66 15.52 -1.79
C ALA A 154 -14.29 16.57 -0.83
N ALA A 155 -14.13 16.42 0.48
CA ALA A 155 -14.58 17.38 1.48
C ALA A 155 -13.51 18.44 1.86
N GLY A 156 -12.35 18.46 1.19
CA GLY A 156 -11.14 19.13 1.70
C GLY A 156 -10.49 20.20 0.84
N THR A 157 -11.18 20.94 -0.03
CA THR A 157 -10.66 22.22 -0.60
C THR A 157 -11.79 23.11 -1.14
N GLU A 158 -12.55 23.74 -0.25
CA GLU A 158 -13.20 25.03 -0.53
C GLU A 158 -12.73 26.02 0.54
N GLY A 159 -11.78 26.88 0.17
CA GLY A 159 -11.21 27.95 0.97
C GLY A 159 -10.35 28.86 0.12
#